data_AF-X6F5T5-F1
#
_entry.id   AF-X6F5T5-F1
#
_cell.length_a   1.000
_cell.length_b   1.000
_cell.length_c   1.000
_cell.angle_alpha   90.00
_cell.angle_beta   90.00
_cell.angle_gamma   90.00
#
_symmetry.space_group_name_H-M   'P 1'
#
loop_
_entity.id
_entity.type
_entity.pdbx_description
1 polymer ?
#
loop_
_entity_poly.entity_id
_entity_poly.type
_entity_poly.pdbx_seq_one_letter_code
_entity_poly.pdbx_strand_id
1 'polypeptide(L)'
;MEEERPRLTLEALADVDAGRVIDHQAVQAGQRALVVKSRSLRHAGGAKWTSRALADLVGLHDFLASANNQAAASVVRSLVAAAARLNEDPRIGKKLEEFEPREVRRILVGNCEVRYEIENTTISLLRPWHTREDR
;
A
#
# COMPACT_ATOMS: atom_id res chain seq x y z
N MET A 1 12.31 -13.64 0.66
CA MET A 1 13.69 -13.37 0.19
C MET A 1 13.77 -11.99 -0.46
N GLU A 2 14.84 -11.22 -0.24
CA GLU A 2 15.00 -9.85 -0.79
C GLU A 2 14.85 -9.77 -2.33
N GLU A 3 15.19 -10.85 -3.05
CA GLU A 3 15.03 -10.96 -4.51
C GLU A 3 13.57 -11.01 -5.00
N GLU A 4 12.60 -11.37 -4.15
CA GLU A 4 11.19 -11.45 -4.56
C GLU A 4 10.50 -10.09 -4.53
N ARG A 5 10.95 -9.18 -3.66
CA ARG A 5 10.30 -7.86 -3.48
C ARG A 5 10.30 -7.01 -4.77
N PRO A 6 11.37 -6.96 -5.57
CA PRO A 6 11.34 -6.27 -6.87
C PRO A 6 10.28 -6.83 -7.81
N ARG A 7 10.21 -8.16 -7.98
CA ARG A 7 9.19 -8.81 -8.82
C ARG A 7 7.77 -8.49 -8.36
N LEU A 8 7.53 -8.63 -7.06
CA LEU A 8 6.24 -8.34 -6.44
C LEU A 8 5.83 -6.85 -6.56
N THR A 9 6.83 -5.94 -6.58
CA THR A 9 6.60 -4.51 -6.84
C THR A 9 6.16 -4.29 -8.29
N LEU A 10 6.81 -4.94 -9.27
CA LEU A 10 6.43 -4.84 -10.69
C LEU A 10 5.00 -5.34 -10.94
N GLU A 11 4.57 -6.41 -10.26
CA GLU A 11 3.19 -6.90 -10.37
C GLU A 11 2.15 -5.91 -9.84
N ALA A 12 2.48 -5.17 -8.77
CA ALA A 12 1.62 -4.11 -8.26
C ALA A 12 1.62 -2.88 -9.19
N LEU A 13 2.74 -2.56 -9.82
CA LEU A 13 2.79 -1.51 -10.84
C LEU A 13 1.88 -1.83 -12.04
N ALA A 14 1.80 -3.11 -12.45
CA ALA A 14 0.85 -3.55 -13.48
C ALA A 14 -0.63 -3.39 -13.07
N ASP A 15 -0.95 -3.28 -11.77
CA ASP A 15 -2.29 -2.88 -11.31
C ASP A 15 -2.55 -1.41 -11.50
N VAL A 16 -1.55 -0.57 -11.25
CA VAL A 16 -1.66 0.87 -11.50
C VAL A 16 -1.93 1.10 -12.99
N ASP A 17 -1.14 0.46 -13.85
CA ASP A 17 -1.25 0.59 -15.31
C ASP A 17 -2.61 0.10 -15.84
N ALA A 18 -3.16 -0.95 -15.22
CA ALA A 18 -4.47 -1.49 -15.55
C ALA A 18 -5.65 -0.77 -14.86
N GLY A 19 -5.38 0.28 -14.07
CA GLY A 19 -6.39 0.99 -13.29
C GLY A 19 -7.05 0.17 -12.18
N ARG A 20 -6.45 -0.94 -11.75
CA ARG A 20 -6.91 -1.82 -10.66
C ARG A 20 -6.50 -1.28 -9.29
N VAL A 21 -6.86 -0.02 -9.05
CA VAL A 21 -6.57 0.73 -7.82
C VAL A 21 -7.86 1.14 -7.12
N ILE A 22 -7.81 1.17 -5.79
CA ILE A 22 -8.93 1.52 -4.92
C ILE A 22 -8.58 2.80 -4.15
N ASP A 23 -9.53 3.73 -4.10
CA ASP A 23 -9.34 5.01 -3.43
C ASP A 23 -9.14 4.83 -1.91
N HIS A 24 -8.20 5.58 -1.33
CA HIS A 24 -7.91 5.48 0.10
C HIS A 24 -9.12 5.78 1.00
N GLN A 25 -10.03 6.69 0.60
CA GLN A 25 -11.26 6.95 1.36
C GLN A 25 -12.16 5.72 1.42
N ALA A 26 -12.23 4.93 0.35
CA ALA A 26 -12.95 3.67 0.34
C ALA A 26 -12.30 2.63 1.28
N VAL A 27 -10.96 2.62 1.37
CA VAL A 27 -10.23 1.76 2.31
C VAL A 27 -10.50 2.16 3.78
N GLN A 28 -10.52 3.46 4.07
CA GLN A 28 -10.87 3.98 5.41
C GLN A 28 -12.33 3.67 5.78
N ALA A 29 -13.28 3.84 4.86
CA ALA A 29 -14.68 3.50 5.08
C ALA A 29 -14.90 1.98 5.26
N GLY A 30 -14.12 1.17 4.54
CA GLY A 30 -14.16 -0.30 4.56
C GLY A 30 -13.65 -0.95 5.84
N GLN A 31 -12.97 -0.22 6.74
CA GLN A 31 -12.67 -0.70 8.10
C GLN A 31 -13.93 -0.98 8.96
N ARG A 32 -15.14 -0.70 8.43
CA ARG A 32 -16.43 -1.13 8.99
C ARG A 32 -17.21 -2.16 8.15
N ALA A 33 -16.86 -2.38 6.88
CA ALA A 33 -17.37 -3.46 6.02
C ALA A 33 -16.65 -3.41 4.65
N LEU A 34 -15.95 -4.47 4.26
CA LEU A 34 -15.35 -4.58 2.92
C LEU A 34 -16.43 -4.62 1.84
N VAL A 35 -16.58 -3.55 1.04
CA VAL A 35 -17.24 -3.62 -0.27
C VAL A 35 -16.44 -2.81 -1.29
N VAL A 36 -15.97 -3.51 -2.32
CA VAL A 36 -15.43 -2.92 -3.54
C VAL A 36 -16.58 -2.54 -4.48
N LYS A 37 -16.67 -1.27 -4.87
CA LYS A 37 -17.26 -0.89 -6.16
C LYS A 37 -16.42 0.21 -6.79
N SER A 38 -15.77 -0.17 -7.88
CA SER A 38 -15.12 0.68 -8.86
C SER A 38 -16.12 1.69 -9.42
N ARG A 39 -16.00 2.95 -8.99
CA ARG A 39 -16.54 4.08 -9.74
C ARG A 39 -15.41 5.08 -9.95
N SER A 40 -15.03 5.22 -11.21
CA SER A 40 -14.08 6.19 -11.73
C SER A 40 -14.43 7.59 -11.21
N LEU A 41 -13.61 8.11 -10.30
CA LEU A 41 -13.58 9.53 -9.96
C LEU A 41 -12.51 10.17 -10.84
N ARG A 42 -12.99 10.94 -11.82
CA ARG A 42 -12.15 11.83 -12.62
C ARG A 42 -11.69 12.99 -11.74
N HIS A 43 -10.38 13.20 -11.69
CA HIS A 43 -9.66 14.38 -11.17
C HIS A 43 -9.84 14.71 -9.69
N ALA A 44 -9.12 14.00 -8.82
CA ALA A 44 -8.55 14.58 -7.62
C ALA A 44 -7.29 13.78 -7.26
N GLY A 45 -6.15 14.45 -7.06
CA GLY A 45 -4.96 13.82 -6.50
C GLY A 45 -5.28 13.18 -5.15
N GLY A 46 -4.55 12.11 -4.81
CA GLY A 46 -4.81 11.36 -3.59
C GLY A 46 -4.20 9.95 -3.59
N ALA A 47 -4.14 9.37 -2.40
CA ALA A 47 -3.62 8.03 -2.18
C ALA A 47 -4.60 6.96 -2.68
N LYS A 48 -4.06 5.96 -3.37
CA LYS A 48 -4.76 4.81 -3.91
C LYS A 48 -4.02 3.54 -3.54
N TRP A 49 -4.75 2.44 -3.47
CA TRP A 49 -4.21 1.14 -3.10
C TRP A 49 -4.39 0.19 -4.27
N THR A 50 -3.31 -0.48 -4.70
CA THR A 50 -3.45 -1.55 -5.69
C THR A 50 -4.26 -2.72 -5.09
N SER A 51 -4.85 -3.54 -5.96
CA SER A 51 -5.57 -4.73 -5.49
C SER A 51 -4.64 -5.69 -4.72
N ARG A 52 -3.35 -5.72 -5.10
CA ARG A 52 -2.31 -6.50 -4.41
C ARG A 52 -2.03 -5.93 -3.02
N ALA A 53 -1.86 -4.61 -2.87
CA ALA A 53 -1.66 -3.98 -1.57
C ALA A 53 -2.81 -4.29 -0.59
N LEU A 54 -4.04 -4.36 -1.08
CA LEU A 54 -5.20 -4.71 -0.25
C LEU A 54 -5.21 -6.20 0.12
N ALA A 55 -4.87 -7.09 -0.80
CA ALA A 55 -4.72 -8.51 -0.49
C ALA A 55 -3.63 -8.74 0.56
N ASP A 56 -2.48 -8.06 0.44
CA ASP A 56 -1.39 -8.12 1.41
C ASP A 56 -1.82 -7.57 2.78
N LEU A 57 -2.61 -6.48 2.84
CA LEU A 57 -3.14 -5.96 4.11
C LEU A 57 -4.02 -6.99 4.83
N VAL A 58 -4.86 -7.72 4.10
CA VAL A 58 -5.71 -8.79 4.66
C VAL A 58 -4.85 -9.94 5.15
N GLY A 59 -3.91 -10.42 4.33
CA GLY A 59 -2.98 -11.49 4.72
C GLY A 59 -2.16 -11.15 5.96
N LEU A 60 -1.62 -9.93 6.02
CA LEU A 60 -0.88 -9.42 7.16
C LEU A 60 -1.73 -9.38 8.43
N HIS A 61 -2.98 -8.92 8.31
CA HIS A 61 -3.90 -8.92 9.45
C HIS A 61 -4.12 -10.34 9.97
N ASP A 62 -4.45 -11.29 9.09
CA ASP A 62 -4.74 -12.67 9.49
C ASP A 62 -3.52 -13.35 10.10
N PHE A 63 -2.33 -13.13 9.54
CA PHE A 63 -1.07 -13.61 10.10
C PHE A 63 -0.87 -13.12 11.54
N LEU A 64 -0.98 -11.80 11.77
CA LEU A 64 -0.77 -11.21 13.10
C LEU A 64 -1.90 -11.53 14.08
N ALA A 65 -3.14 -11.66 13.60
CA ALA A 65 -4.32 -11.88 14.43
C ALA A 65 -4.30 -13.25 15.12
N SER A 66 -3.62 -14.24 14.52
CA SER A 66 -3.39 -15.55 15.13
C SER A 66 -2.69 -15.47 16.49
N ALA A 67 -1.81 -14.47 16.67
CA ALA A 67 -1.10 -14.24 17.93
C ALA A 67 -1.74 -13.12 18.76
N ASN A 68 -2.14 -12.01 18.12
CA ASN A 68 -2.76 -10.88 18.80
C ASN A 68 -3.60 -10.03 17.83
N ASN A 69 -4.92 -10.18 17.91
CA ASN A 69 -5.89 -9.46 17.09
C ASN A 69 -5.80 -7.93 17.26
N GLN A 70 -5.63 -7.44 18.49
CA GLN A 70 -5.53 -6.00 18.74
C GLN A 70 -4.27 -5.40 18.11
N ALA A 71 -3.15 -6.14 18.17
CA ALA A 71 -1.91 -5.73 17.51
C ALA A 71 -2.06 -5.72 15.99
N ALA A 72 -2.69 -6.75 15.42
CA ALA A 72 -2.98 -6.83 13.98
C ALA A 72 -3.78 -5.63 13.50
N ALA A 73 -4.88 -5.30 14.18
CA ALA A 73 -5.70 -4.13 13.86
C ALA A 73 -4.91 -2.81 14.00
N SER A 74 -4.00 -2.71 14.97
CA SER A 74 -3.15 -1.53 15.15
C SER A 74 -2.16 -1.32 14.01
N VAL A 75 -1.55 -2.41 13.51
CA VAL A 75 -0.65 -2.38 12.35
C VAL A 75 -1.40 -1.91 11.11
N VAL A 76 -2.57 -2.48 10.82
CA VAL A 76 -3.41 -2.05 9.68
C VAL A 76 -3.78 -0.57 9.79
N ARG A 77 -4.21 -0.11 10.98
CA ARG A 77 -4.52 1.32 11.20
C ARG A 77 -3.31 2.22 10.95
N SER A 78 -2.12 1.80 11.36
CA SER A 78 -0.88 2.55 11.15
C SER A 78 -0.53 2.66 9.67
N LEU A 79 -0.70 1.58 8.90
CA LEU A 79 -0.49 1.57 7.44
C LEU A 79 -1.49 2.48 6.72
N VAL A 80 -2.76 2.41 7.10
CA VAL A 80 -3.82 3.29 6.57
C VAL A 80 -3.52 4.76 6.90
N ALA A 81 -3.11 5.07 8.13
CA ALA A 81 -2.73 6.44 8.51
C ALA A 81 -1.48 6.94 7.76
N ALA A 82 -0.50 6.08 7.52
CA ALA A 82 0.69 6.43 6.75
C ALA A 82 0.35 6.79 5.30
N ALA A 83 -0.61 6.09 4.67
CA ALA A 83 -1.09 6.43 3.33
C ALA A 83 -1.71 7.83 3.26
N ALA A 84 -2.43 8.27 4.30
CA ALA A 84 -2.97 9.62 4.36
C ALA A 84 -1.85 10.68 4.36
N ARG A 85 -0.79 10.46 5.15
CA ARG A 85 0.38 11.36 5.25
C ARG A 85 1.15 11.48 3.95
N LEU A 86 1.16 10.44 3.10
CA LEU A 86 1.81 10.50 1.79
C LEU A 86 1.14 11.49 0.84
N ASN A 87 -0.10 11.91 1.09
CA ASN A 87 -0.71 13.00 0.31
C ASN A 87 -0.10 14.36 0.66
N GLU A 88 0.32 14.54 1.90
CA GLU A 88 0.90 15.79 2.41
C GLU A 88 2.40 15.87 2.14
N ASP A 89 3.12 14.77 2.34
CA ASP A 89 4.54 14.65 2.05
C ASP A 89 4.85 13.40 1.19
N PRO A 90 4.57 13.47 -0.13
CA PRO A 90 4.78 12.35 -1.05
C PRO A 90 6.20 11.79 -1.06
N ARG A 91 7.20 12.65 -0.83
CA ARG A 91 8.61 12.29 -1.01
C ARG A 91 9.33 11.95 0.28
N ILE A 92 8.62 11.78 1.39
CA ILE A 92 9.16 11.38 2.69
C ILE A 92 9.92 10.04 2.66
N GLY A 93 9.60 9.17 1.71
CA GLY A 93 10.26 7.87 1.54
C GLY A 93 11.57 7.93 0.78
N LYS A 94 12.38 6.88 0.90
CA LYS A 94 13.59 6.69 0.08
C LYS A 94 13.21 6.28 -1.34
N LYS A 95 13.69 6.99 -2.36
CA LYS A 95 13.55 6.58 -3.78
C LYS A 95 14.31 5.26 -4.03
N LEU A 96 13.71 4.39 -4.83
CA LEU A 96 14.30 3.12 -5.27
C LEU A 96 14.66 3.24 -6.76
N GLU A 97 15.96 3.34 -7.05
CA GLU A 97 16.47 3.60 -8.41
C GLU A 97 16.27 2.42 -9.37
N GLU A 98 16.11 1.21 -8.84
CA GLU A 98 15.87 -0.01 -9.62
C GLU A 98 14.56 0.01 -10.45
N PHE A 99 13.63 0.93 -10.13
CA PHE A 99 12.34 1.07 -10.83
C PHE A 99 12.29 2.26 -11.79
N GLU A 100 13.42 2.96 -12.01
CA GLU A 100 13.43 4.03 -13.01
C GLU A 100 12.98 3.53 -14.39
N PRO A 101 12.18 4.33 -15.12
CA PRO A 101 11.87 5.74 -14.90
C PRO A 101 10.73 6.04 -13.90
N ARG A 102 10.11 5.02 -13.29
CA ARG A 102 8.98 5.23 -12.36
C ARG A 102 9.51 5.72 -11.00
N GLU A 103 8.85 6.73 -10.41
CA GLU A 103 9.23 7.24 -9.09
C GLU A 103 8.65 6.34 -7.98
N VAL A 104 9.29 5.18 -7.79
CA VAL A 104 8.95 4.26 -6.70
C VAL A 104 9.76 4.60 -5.45
N ARG A 105 9.10 4.63 -4.30
CA ARG A 105 9.70 4.96 -3.02
C ARG A 105 9.31 3.97 -1.94
N ARG A 106 10.13 3.91 -0.90
CA ARG A 106 9.97 3.07 0.29
C ARG A 106 9.85 3.91 1.55
N ILE A 107 8.88 3.59 2.41
CA ILE A 107 8.83 4.05 3.80
C ILE A 107 8.75 2.87 4.77
N LEU A 108 9.16 3.09 6.01
CA LEU A 108 8.92 2.17 7.11
C LEU A 108 7.78 2.71 7.99
N VAL A 109 6.82 1.84 8.30
CA VAL A 109 5.68 2.14 9.19
C VAL A 109 5.65 1.07 10.26
N GLY A 110 6.20 1.38 11.44
CA GLY A 110 6.45 0.38 12.47
C GLY A 110 7.38 -0.72 11.93
N ASN A 111 6.93 -1.98 11.99
CA ASN A 111 7.66 -3.14 11.48
C ASN A 111 7.36 -3.48 10.01
N CYS A 112 6.63 -2.62 9.30
CA CYS A 112 6.28 -2.84 7.91
C CYS A 112 7.10 -1.96 6.97
N GLU A 113 7.61 -2.54 5.89
CA GLU A 113 8.07 -1.82 4.71
C GLU A 113 6.87 -1.57 3.79
N VAL A 114 6.68 -0.33 3.33
CA VAL A 114 5.65 0.00 2.34
C VAL A 114 6.33 0.61 1.12
N ARG A 115 6.07 0.05 -0.05
CA ARG A 115 6.44 0.67 -1.33
C ARG A 115 5.25 1.34 -1.96
N TYR A 116 5.49 2.51 -2.55
CA TYR A 116 4.49 3.27 -3.27
C TYR A 116 5.12 3.96 -4.48
N GLU A 117 4.28 4.25 -5.47
CA GLU A 117 4.64 5.05 -6.63
C GLU A 117 4.06 6.47 -6.50
N ILE A 118 4.82 7.44 -7.01
CA ILE A 118 4.32 8.80 -7.28
C ILE A 118 4.19 8.96 -8.79
N GLU A 119 2.97 9.20 -9.27
CA GLU A 119 2.70 9.59 -10.65
C GLU A 119 1.85 10.86 -10.68
N ASN A 120 2.40 11.94 -11.24
CA ASN A 120 1.78 13.26 -11.25
C ASN A 120 1.43 13.75 -9.83
N THR A 121 0.17 13.59 -9.43
CA THR A 121 -0.37 13.95 -8.09
C THR A 121 -1.02 12.74 -7.40
N THR A 122 -0.88 11.55 -7.97
CA THR A 122 -1.43 10.30 -7.44
C THR A 122 -0.34 9.53 -6.72
N ILE A 123 -0.67 9.05 -5.52
CA ILE A 123 0.17 8.12 -4.77
C ILE A 123 -0.46 6.74 -4.87
N SER A 124 0.25 5.77 -5.44
CA SER A 124 -0.23 4.40 -5.55
C SER A 124 0.54 3.51 -4.58
N LEU A 125 -0.11 3.07 -3.49
CA LEU A 125 0.45 2.08 -2.57
C LEU A 125 0.51 0.72 -3.26
N LEU A 126 1.72 0.20 -3.38
CA LEU A 126 2.02 -1.00 -4.15
C LEU A 126 1.88 -2.24 -3.29
N ARG A 127 2.60 -2.30 -2.16
CA ARG A 127 2.59 -3.44 -1.25
C ARG A 127 3.11 -3.03 0.14
N PRO A 128 2.48 -3.48 1.23
CA PRO A 128 3.10 -3.59 2.55
C PRO A 128 3.79 -4.96 2.73
N TRP A 129 4.99 -4.99 3.30
CA TRP A 129 5.67 -6.22 3.75
C TRP A 129 5.97 -6.11 5.23
N HIS A 130 5.64 -7.12 6.02
CA HIS A 130 6.07 -7.18 7.41
C HIS A 130 7.47 -7.76 7.51
N THR A 131 8.37 -7.06 8.19
CA THR A 131 9.79 -7.43 8.27
C THR A 131 10.06 -8.79 8.93
N ARG A 132 9.08 -9.36 9.65
CA ARG A 132 9.16 -10.70 10.26
C ARG A 132 8.38 -11.80 9.54
N GLU A 133 7.58 -11.46 8.54
CA GLU A 133 6.81 -12.45 7.76
C GLU A 133 7.67 -13.11 6.66
N ASP A 134 8.86 -12.56 6.36
CA ASP A 134 9.82 -13.13 5.40
C ASP A 134 10.66 -14.29 6.01
N ARG A 135 10.07 -15.14 6.87
CA ARG A 135 10.76 -16.26 7.52
C ARG A 135 10.01 -17.58 7.34
#